data_AF-A0A3A5MBD5-F1
#
_entry.id   AF-A0A3A5MBD5-F1
#
_cell.length_a   1.000
_cell.length_b   1.000
_cell.length_c   1.000
_cell.angle_alpha   90.00
_cell.angle_beta   90.00
_cell.angle_gamma   90.00
#
_symmetry.space_group_name_H-M   'P 1'
#
loop_
_entity.id
_entity.type
_entity.pdbx_description
1 polymer ?
#
loop_
_entity_poly.entity_id
_entity_poly.type
_entity_poly.pdbx_seq_one_letter_code
_entity_poly.pdbx_strand_id
1 'polypeptide(L)'
;MDVLSEYVQQWSAIQTVRAADLGDIDIFLSYFALDGNADEIEIEGYLAGVTMLPVQDRDLLAHAINELLDSTGSMVDGAHYSNHDATTSSGYSDYLRTLVISPEEFDFTAPPAGDLTASAMTDTSKNVPASLEAAAAAEDPDLDETEFRRLQALHESGLLETGAEERFDRLTRQARDHFGISSASIALITEDAQIIKSVTGPLGEDMPRDLSLCGTTIKYDRTLVINDASVHPDWRDHPLVTGGPQVRFYAGHPVCTSGGWRIGTLCLMDDQPRAFSDDDMQVLRRLAAQVQMEIWV
;
A
#
# COMPACT_ATOMS: atom_id res chain seq x y z
N MET A 1 -19.51 3.00 -17.37
CA MET A 1 -18.56 4.08 -17.73
C MET A 1 -17.79 4.29 -16.48
N ASP A 2 -16.69 3.57 -16.36
CA ASP A 2 -16.04 3.42 -15.07
C ASP A 2 -15.12 4.62 -14.91
N VAL A 3 -15.58 5.54 -14.06
CA VAL A 3 -14.81 6.72 -13.65
C VAL A 3 -13.81 6.25 -12.61
N LEU A 4 -12.53 6.52 -12.86
CA LEU A 4 -11.46 6.21 -11.95
C LEU A 4 -11.59 7.11 -10.70
N SER A 5 -11.40 6.52 -9.52
CA SER A 5 -11.34 7.28 -8.27
C SER A 5 -10.26 8.35 -8.37
N GLU A 6 -10.58 9.56 -7.92
CA GLU A 6 -9.66 10.69 -8.01
C GLU A 6 -8.36 10.48 -7.24
N TYR A 7 -8.43 9.79 -6.11
CA TYR A 7 -7.27 9.40 -5.31
C TYR A 7 -6.42 8.33 -6.00
N VAL A 8 -7.05 7.43 -6.77
CA VAL A 8 -6.33 6.40 -7.52
C VAL A 8 -5.65 7.02 -8.74
N GLN A 9 -6.30 7.98 -9.38
CA GLN A 9 -5.71 8.75 -10.45
C GLN A 9 -4.49 9.54 -9.95
N GLN A 10 -4.62 10.27 -8.84
CA GLN A 10 -3.52 10.99 -8.21
C GLN A 10 -2.38 10.04 -7.83
N TRP A 11 -2.71 8.93 -7.18
CA TRP A 11 -1.72 7.93 -6.83
C TRP A 11 -0.95 7.43 -8.06
N SER A 12 -1.64 7.10 -9.16
CA SER A 12 -0.98 6.62 -10.39
C SER A 12 0.00 7.65 -10.95
N ALA A 13 -0.39 8.93 -11.01
CA ALA A 13 0.47 10.01 -11.48
C ALA A 13 1.73 10.15 -10.60
N ILE A 14 1.56 10.12 -9.27
CA ILE A 14 2.67 10.19 -8.32
C ILE A 14 3.63 9.00 -8.50
N GLN A 15 3.11 7.79 -8.64
CA GLN A 15 3.94 6.60 -8.83
C GLN A 15 4.71 6.65 -10.14
N THR A 16 4.06 7.04 -11.24
CA THR A 16 4.70 7.17 -12.55
C THR A 16 5.83 8.19 -12.52
N VAL A 17 5.58 9.38 -11.96
CA VAL A 17 6.60 10.44 -11.84
C VAL A 17 7.80 9.98 -11.03
N ARG A 18 7.57 9.33 -9.88
CA ARG A 18 8.64 8.80 -9.02
C ARG A 18 9.43 7.68 -9.69
N ALA A 19 8.75 6.73 -10.32
CA ALA A 19 9.38 5.57 -10.93
C ALA A 19 10.19 5.93 -12.17
N ALA A 20 9.78 6.95 -12.92
CA ALA A 20 10.50 7.47 -14.07
C ALA A 20 11.48 8.62 -13.75
N ASP A 21 11.60 9.00 -12.47
CA ASP A 21 12.45 10.10 -12.00
C ASP A 21 12.23 11.40 -12.79
N LEU A 22 10.96 11.73 -13.05
CA LEU A 22 10.58 12.92 -13.82
C LEU A 22 10.69 14.18 -12.95
N GLY A 23 11.29 15.23 -13.49
CA GLY A 23 11.43 16.52 -12.80
C GLY A 23 10.13 17.33 -12.80
N ASP A 24 9.78 17.90 -11.65
CA ASP A 24 8.56 18.69 -11.45
C ASP A 24 8.43 19.85 -12.45
N ILE A 25 9.54 20.53 -12.77
CA ILE A 25 9.56 21.64 -13.73
C ILE A 25 9.22 21.15 -15.14
N ASP A 26 9.77 20.00 -15.57
CA ASP A 26 9.53 19.47 -16.92
C ASP A 26 8.07 19.02 -17.07
N ILE A 27 7.52 18.41 -16.01
CA ILE A 27 6.10 18.04 -15.92
C ILE A 27 5.23 19.29 -16.02
N PHE A 28 5.50 20.33 -15.23
CA PHE A 28 4.75 21.58 -15.27
C PHE A 28 4.81 22.23 -16.65
N LEU A 29 6.00 22.28 -17.29
CA LEU A 29 6.15 22.87 -18.62
C LEU A 29 5.37 22.10 -19.70
N SER A 30 5.39 20.77 -19.65
CA SER A 30 4.61 19.93 -20.57
C SER A 30 3.10 20.11 -20.32
N TYR A 31 2.65 20.09 -19.08
CA TYR A 31 1.26 20.35 -18.69
C TYR A 31 0.78 21.75 -19.13
N PHE A 32 1.60 22.78 -18.92
CA PHE A 32 1.28 24.14 -19.31
C PHE A 32 1.18 24.29 -20.85
N ALA A 33 2.02 23.58 -21.60
CA ALA A 33 1.96 23.56 -23.06
C ALA A 33 0.67 22.93 -23.61
N LEU A 34 -0.03 22.13 -22.80
CA LEU A 34 -1.33 21.53 -23.11
C LEU A 34 -2.52 22.43 -22.68
N ASP A 35 -2.28 23.72 -22.43
CA ASP A 35 -3.26 24.71 -21.95
C ASP A 35 -3.88 24.35 -20.57
N GLY A 36 -3.06 23.79 -19.67
CA GLY A 36 -3.42 23.55 -18.28
C GLY A 36 -3.76 24.83 -17.50
N ASN A 37 -4.75 24.76 -16.60
CA ASN A 37 -5.22 25.92 -15.82
C ASN A 37 -4.59 26.07 -14.43
N ALA A 38 -4.02 25.01 -13.89
CA ALA A 38 -3.41 24.99 -12.56
C ALA A 38 -2.02 25.64 -12.59
N ASP A 39 -1.65 26.31 -11.50
CA ASP A 39 -0.31 26.86 -11.37
C ASP A 39 0.71 25.80 -10.90
N GLU A 40 2.00 26.14 -10.94
CA GLU A 40 3.10 25.23 -10.59
C GLU A 40 2.98 24.68 -9.16
N ILE A 41 2.52 25.51 -8.21
CA ILE A 41 2.36 25.12 -6.80
C ILE A 41 1.19 24.13 -6.66
N GLU A 42 0.11 24.32 -7.41
CA GLU A 42 -1.02 23.39 -7.44
C GLU A 42 -0.61 22.03 -8.05
N ILE A 43 0.23 22.03 -9.09
CA ILE A 43 0.80 20.79 -9.67
C ILE A 43 1.72 20.09 -8.67
N GLU A 44 2.66 20.81 -8.06
CA GLU A 44 3.53 20.26 -7.01
C GLU A 44 2.72 19.70 -5.84
N GLY A 45 1.72 20.44 -5.37
CA GLY A 45 0.83 19.99 -4.31
C GLY A 45 0.03 18.74 -4.70
N TYR A 46 -0.35 18.60 -5.97
CA TYR A 46 -1.01 17.39 -6.47
C TYR A 46 -0.05 16.20 -6.51
N LEU A 47 1.17 16.39 -7.00
CA LEU A 47 2.20 15.34 -7.07
C LEU A 47 2.79 15.00 -5.68
N ALA A 48 2.63 15.88 -4.70
CA ALA A 48 2.92 15.62 -3.30
C ALA A 48 1.77 14.93 -2.55
N GLY A 49 0.59 14.76 -3.17
CA GLY A 49 -0.59 14.19 -2.53
C GLY A 49 -1.31 15.13 -1.55
N VAL A 50 -1.05 16.43 -1.62
CA VAL A 50 -1.54 17.45 -0.69
C VAL A 50 -2.83 18.12 -1.18
N THR A 51 -2.97 18.33 -2.49
CA THR A 51 -4.17 18.91 -3.11
C THR A 51 -4.73 18.01 -4.20
N MET A 52 -6.01 18.17 -4.50
CA MET A 52 -6.69 17.47 -5.59
C MET A 52 -7.07 18.45 -6.69
N LEU A 53 -6.60 18.19 -7.91
CA LEU A 53 -6.91 19.01 -9.08
C LEU A 53 -8.30 18.68 -9.64
N PRO A 54 -8.93 19.62 -10.36
CA PRO A 54 -10.11 19.34 -11.19
C PRO A 54 -9.84 18.19 -12.17
N VAL A 55 -10.88 17.43 -12.52
CA VAL A 55 -10.76 16.25 -13.42
C VAL A 55 -10.02 16.58 -14.72
N GLN A 56 -10.33 17.73 -15.32
CA GLN A 56 -9.70 18.18 -16.56
C GLN A 56 -8.19 18.36 -16.39
N ASP A 57 -7.74 19.00 -15.31
CA ASP A 57 -6.32 19.24 -15.06
C ASP A 57 -5.59 17.96 -14.66
N ARG A 58 -6.26 17.02 -13.99
CA ARG A 58 -5.70 15.68 -13.73
C ARG A 58 -5.45 14.90 -15.02
N ASP A 59 -6.39 14.96 -15.96
CA ASP A 59 -6.26 14.27 -17.25
C ASP A 59 -5.17 14.91 -18.12
N LEU A 60 -5.07 16.24 -18.12
CA LEU A 60 -3.99 16.97 -18.80
C LEU A 60 -2.63 16.66 -18.18
N LEU A 61 -2.53 16.60 -16.85
CA LEU A 61 -1.29 16.27 -16.16
C LEU A 61 -0.87 14.81 -16.42
N ALA A 62 -1.82 13.87 -16.42
CA ALA A 62 -1.56 12.49 -16.81
C ALA A 62 -1.05 12.42 -18.27
N HIS A 63 -1.61 13.22 -19.17
CA HIS A 63 -1.11 13.33 -20.54
C HIS A 63 0.31 13.86 -20.62
N ALA A 64 0.61 14.96 -19.93
CA ALA A 64 1.96 15.53 -19.87
C ALA A 64 3.00 14.51 -19.37
N ILE A 65 2.68 13.78 -18.30
CA ILE A 65 3.54 12.73 -17.75
C ILE A 65 3.78 11.63 -18.79
N ASN A 66 2.74 11.17 -19.47
CA ASN A 66 2.87 10.11 -20.48
C ASN A 66 3.66 10.55 -21.72
N GLU A 67 3.51 11.81 -22.16
CA GLU A 67 4.35 12.39 -23.22
C GLU A 67 5.83 12.42 -22.81
N LEU A 68 6.12 12.77 -21.56
CA LEU A 68 7.48 12.78 -21.03
C LEU A 68 8.08 11.37 -20.94
N LEU A 69 7.31 10.37 -20.53
CA LEU A 69 7.75 8.97 -20.55
C LEU A 69 8.16 8.52 -21.96
N ASP A 70 7.34 8.82 -22.96
CA ASP A 70 7.63 8.45 -24.35
C ASP A 70 8.89 9.18 -24.86
N SER A 71 9.04 10.46 -24.51
CA SER A 71 10.22 11.25 -24.89
C SER A 71 11.53 10.75 -24.27
N THR A 72 11.45 10.14 -23.07
CA THR A 72 12.61 9.59 -22.35
C THR A 72 12.85 8.12 -22.68
N GLY A 73 11.93 7.46 -23.37
CA GLY A 73 11.97 6.01 -23.66
C GLY A 73 11.78 5.15 -22.41
N SER A 74 11.14 5.69 -21.37
CA SER A 74 10.89 4.98 -20.12
C SER A 74 9.86 3.87 -20.34
N MET A 75 10.11 2.69 -19.74
CA MET A 75 9.21 1.53 -19.80
C MET A 75 8.33 1.42 -18.55
N VAL A 76 8.29 2.49 -17.74
CA VAL A 76 7.44 2.59 -16.54
C VAL A 76 5.97 2.70 -16.96
N ASP A 77 5.08 2.18 -16.12
CA ASP A 77 3.63 2.32 -16.35
C ASP A 77 3.20 3.79 -16.36
N GLY A 78 2.35 4.13 -17.33
CA GLY A 78 1.86 5.49 -17.51
C GLY A 78 0.89 5.94 -16.42
N ALA A 79 0.75 7.26 -16.30
CA ALA A 79 -0.24 7.90 -15.43
C ALA A 79 -1.65 7.72 -16.01
N HIS A 80 -2.60 7.29 -15.18
CA HIS A 80 -3.96 6.99 -15.64
C HIS A 80 -4.82 8.24 -15.81
N TYR A 81 -5.77 8.14 -16.74
CA TYR A 81 -6.82 9.14 -16.95
C TYR A 81 -8.06 8.83 -16.09
N SER A 82 -8.89 9.86 -15.91
CA SER A 82 -10.09 9.82 -15.07
C SER A 82 -11.16 8.85 -15.58
N ASN A 83 -11.13 8.52 -16.88
CA ASN A 83 -12.09 7.61 -17.50
C ASN A 83 -11.54 6.99 -18.80
N HIS A 84 -12.28 6.02 -19.32
CA HIS A 84 -11.92 5.28 -20.52
C HIS A 84 -11.92 6.13 -21.81
N ASP A 85 -12.80 7.13 -21.93
CA ASP A 85 -12.86 7.98 -23.12
C ASP A 85 -11.62 8.88 -23.22
N ALA A 86 -11.20 9.46 -22.09
CA ALA A 86 -9.95 10.22 -21.98
C ALA A 86 -8.73 9.32 -22.28
N THR A 87 -8.72 8.11 -21.72
CA THR A 87 -7.68 7.11 -22.00
C THR A 87 -7.58 6.79 -23.49
N THR A 88 -8.69 6.44 -24.12
CA THR A 88 -8.73 6.04 -25.54
C THR A 88 -8.32 7.19 -26.45
N SER A 89 -8.71 8.42 -26.11
CA SER A 89 -8.39 9.62 -26.89
C SER A 89 -6.94 10.05 -26.76
N SER A 90 -6.24 9.63 -25.70
CA SER A 90 -4.87 10.05 -25.42
C SER A 90 -3.81 9.37 -26.32
N GLY A 91 -4.11 8.19 -26.85
CA GLY A 91 -3.12 7.35 -27.56
C GLY A 91 -2.15 6.58 -26.64
N TYR A 92 -2.24 6.74 -25.31
CA TYR A 92 -1.37 6.10 -24.33
C TYR A 92 -1.99 4.88 -23.64
N SER A 93 -3.10 4.34 -24.15
CA SER A 93 -3.83 3.24 -23.52
C SER A 93 -2.97 2.01 -23.23
N ASP A 94 -1.99 1.73 -24.08
CA ASP A 94 -1.14 0.53 -24.01
C ASP A 94 -0.04 0.67 -22.94
N TYR A 95 0.27 1.90 -22.50
CA TYR A 95 1.17 2.17 -21.38
C TYR A 95 0.48 2.04 -20.02
N LEU A 96 -0.85 1.89 -20.02
CA LEU A 96 -1.63 1.86 -18.79
C LEU A 96 -1.87 0.42 -18.35
N ARG A 97 -1.60 0.16 -17.06
CA ARG A 97 -2.09 -1.07 -16.44
C ARG A 97 -3.60 -1.14 -16.50
N THR A 98 -4.13 -2.32 -16.82
CA THR A 98 -5.57 -2.56 -16.70
C THR A 98 -5.92 -2.53 -15.23
N LEU A 99 -6.50 -1.42 -14.77
CA LEU A 99 -7.05 -1.34 -13.43
C LEU A 99 -8.33 -2.16 -13.41
N VAL A 100 -8.27 -3.37 -12.86
CA VAL A 100 -9.48 -4.17 -12.62
C VAL A 100 -10.25 -3.51 -11.49
N ILE A 101 -11.32 -2.80 -11.84
CA ILE A 101 -12.24 -2.21 -10.87
C ILE A 101 -13.17 -3.34 -10.39
N SER A 102 -12.71 -4.10 -9.41
CA SER A 102 -13.61 -4.93 -8.61
C SER A 102 -14.22 -4.07 -7.51
N PRO A 103 -15.51 -4.24 -7.16
CA PRO A 103 -16.13 -3.50 -6.05
C PRO A 103 -15.41 -3.67 -4.69
N GLU A 104 -14.41 -4.56 -4.60
CA GLU A 104 -13.66 -4.83 -3.36
C GLU A 104 -12.16 -4.48 -3.42
N GLU A 105 -11.52 -4.20 -4.56
CA GLU A 105 -10.10 -3.81 -4.62
C GLU A 105 -9.66 -3.47 -6.06
N PHE A 106 -8.70 -2.54 -6.22
CA PHE A 106 -7.93 -2.36 -7.45
C PHE A 106 -6.80 -3.40 -7.44
N ASP A 107 -6.78 -4.35 -8.37
CA ASP A 107 -5.68 -5.32 -8.48
C ASP A 107 -4.55 -4.74 -9.35
N PHE A 108 -3.45 -4.35 -8.71
CA PHE A 108 -2.29 -3.70 -9.34
C PHE A 108 -1.17 -4.69 -9.75
N THR A 109 -1.37 -6.00 -9.55
CA THR A 109 -0.40 -7.04 -9.92
C THR A 109 -0.52 -7.49 -11.37
N ALA A 110 -1.59 -7.07 -12.07
CA ALA A 110 -1.78 -7.35 -13.48
C ALA A 110 -0.73 -6.62 -14.34
N PRO A 111 -0.09 -7.31 -15.31
CA PRO A 111 0.82 -6.68 -16.24
C PRO A 111 0.10 -5.64 -17.12
N PRO A 112 0.84 -4.66 -17.69
CA PRO A 112 0.27 -3.64 -18.55
C PRO A 112 -0.55 -4.23 -19.70
N ALA A 113 -1.58 -3.50 -20.11
CA ALA A 113 -2.47 -3.94 -21.19
C ALA A 113 -1.67 -4.01 -22.51
N GLY A 114 -1.18 -5.21 -22.85
CA GLY A 114 -0.33 -5.41 -24.03
C GLY A 114 0.71 -6.51 -23.87
N ASP A 115 1.00 -6.94 -22.65
CA ASP A 115 1.94 -8.03 -22.41
C ASP A 115 1.29 -9.40 -22.64
N LEU A 116 1.24 -9.83 -23.90
CA LEU A 116 0.72 -11.14 -24.31
C LEU A 116 1.59 -12.33 -23.85
N THR A 117 2.68 -12.09 -23.13
CA THR A 117 3.56 -13.16 -22.65
C THR A 117 2.98 -13.94 -21.47
N ALA A 118 1.99 -13.40 -20.74
CA ALA A 118 1.33 -14.08 -19.62
C ALA A 118 0.14 -14.97 -20.03
N SER A 119 -0.27 -14.98 -21.30
CA SER A 119 -1.42 -15.76 -21.79
C SER A 119 -1.00 -17.04 -22.50
N ALA A 120 -0.28 -17.92 -21.79
CA ALA A 120 -0.15 -19.31 -22.20
C ALA A 120 0.15 -20.20 -20.99
N MET A 121 -0.88 -20.88 -20.47
CA MET A 121 -0.92 -22.33 -20.29
C MET A 121 -1.98 -22.73 -19.26
N THR A 122 -3.18 -23.03 -19.75
CA THR A 122 -4.08 -24.00 -19.10
C THR A 122 -3.99 -25.33 -19.85
N ASP A 123 -3.62 -26.35 -19.06
CA ASP A 123 -3.96 -27.77 -19.14
C ASP A 123 -3.53 -28.63 -20.36
N THR A 124 -2.65 -29.60 -20.11
CA THR A 124 -2.94 -31.00 -20.49
C THR A 124 -2.00 -32.00 -19.80
N SER A 125 -2.61 -32.95 -19.09
CA SER A 125 -2.01 -34.18 -18.57
C SER A 125 -1.16 -34.96 -19.59
N LYS A 126 0.05 -35.39 -19.18
CA LYS A 126 0.70 -36.66 -19.56
C LYS A 126 1.94 -36.96 -18.69
N ASN A 127 1.89 -38.11 -18.02
CA ASN A 127 2.95 -38.90 -17.35
C ASN A 127 4.43 -38.61 -17.73
N VAL A 128 5.33 -38.61 -16.73
CA VAL A 128 6.54 -39.47 -16.57
C VAL A 128 7.01 -39.42 -15.09
N PRO A 129 7.56 -40.50 -14.48
CA PRO A 129 7.74 -40.62 -13.02
C PRO A 129 9.14 -40.23 -12.48
N ALA A 130 9.17 -40.02 -11.16
CA ALA A 130 10.25 -40.21 -10.17
C ALA A 130 11.71 -39.87 -10.56
N SER A 131 12.30 -38.87 -9.90
CA SER A 131 13.41 -39.04 -8.95
C SER A 131 13.81 -37.70 -8.32
N LEU A 132 14.15 -37.74 -7.03
CA LEU A 132 14.71 -36.64 -6.25
C LEU A 132 16.06 -36.20 -6.86
N GLU A 133 16.33 -34.89 -6.88
CA GLU A 133 17.44 -34.26 -6.15
C GLU A 133 17.59 -32.76 -6.48
N ALA A 134 17.69 -31.97 -5.39
CA ALA A 134 18.41 -30.71 -5.23
C ALA A 134 18.28 -29.60 -6.30
N ALA A 135 17.55 -28.54 -5.96
CA ALA A 135 17.93 -27.17 -6.32
C ALA A 135 17.55 -26.22 -5.18
N ALA A 136 18.58 -25.58 -4.61
CA ALA A 136 18.50 -24.56 -3.59
C ALA A 136 17.82 -23.29 -4.11
N ALA A 137 17.33 -22.49 -3.15
CA ALA A 137 16.71 -21.19 -3.27
C ALA A 137 17.17 -20.36 -4.49
N ALA A 138 16.22 -19.98 -5.34
CA ALA A 138 16.35 -18.82 -6.21
C ALA A 138 15.57 -17.69 -5.53
N GLU A 139 16.30 -16.77 -4.88
CA GLU A 139 15.77 -15.53 -4.34
C GLU A 139 15.49 -14.57 -5.50
N ASP A 140 14.34 -13.90 -5.45
CA ASP A 140 13.85 -12.96 -6.45
C ASP A 140 14.48 -11.57 -6.19
N PRO A 141 15.37 -11.06 -7.06
CA PRO A 141 16.12 -9.84 -6.81
C PRO A 141 15.24 -8.58 -6.68
N ASP A 142 14.02 -8.60 -7.22
CA ASP A 142 13.08 -7.47 -7.12
C ASP A 142 12.45 -7.35 -5.72
N LEU A 143 12.34 -8.47 -4.99
CA LEU A 143 11.86 -8.49 -3.61
C LEU A 143 12.87 -7.84 -2.66
N ASP A 144 14.16 -8.04 -2.90
CA ASP A 144 15.24 -7.48 -2.08
C ASP A 144 15.32 -5.95 -2.22
N GLU A 145 15.20 -5.41 -3.43
CA GLU A 145 15.20 -3.95 -3.64
C GLU A 145 13.95 -3.30 -3.03
N THR A 146 12.77 -3.92 -3.19
CA THR A 146 11.51 -3.40 -2.62
C THR A 146 11.57 -3.34 -1.09
N GLU A 147 12.07 -4.40 -0.46
CA GLU A 147 12.23 -4.44 1.00
C GLU A 147 13.31 -3.46 1.47
N PHE A 148 14.43 -3.35 0.75
CA PHE A 148 15.48 -2.36 1.04
C PHE A 148 14.91 -0.93 1.08
N ARG A 149 14.11 -0.54 0.07
CA ARG A 149 13.48 0.79 0.01
C ARG A 149 12.47 1.03 1.12
N ARG A 150 11.69 0.02 1.47
CA ARG A 150 10.77 0.08 2.61
C ARG A 150 11.51 0.32 3.93
N LEU A 151 12.62 -0.39 4.14
CA LEU A 151 13.48 -0.23 5.32
C LEU A 151 14.16 1.14 5.33
N GLN A 152 14.64 1.62 4.19
CA GLN A 152 15.19 2.96 4.05
C GLN A 152 14.14 4.01 4.45
N ALA A 153 12.92 3.91 3.93
CA ALA A 153 11.83 4.83 4.27
C ALA A 153 11.45 4.79 5.75
N LEU A 154 11.54 3.62 6.40
CA LEU A 154 11.35 3.51 7.85
C LEU A 154 12.46 4.25 8.61
N HIS A 155 13.73 4.07 8.25
CA HIS A 155 14.84 4.79 8.90
C HIS A 155 14.76 6.31 8.68
N GLU A 156 14.44 6.75 7.45
CA GLU A 156 14.30 8.17 7.12
C GLU A 156 13.15 8.85 7.88
N SER A 157 12.15 8.07 8.33
CA SER A 157 11.07 8.60 9.17
C SER A 157 11.52 9.05 10.58
N GLY A 158 12.66 8.57 11.08
CA GLY A 158 13.16 8.87 12.43
C GLY A 158 12.30 8.31 13.58
N LEU A 159 11.33 7.43 13.27
CA LEU A 159 10.37 6.93 14.26
C LEU A 159 10.93 5.86 15.19
N LEU A 160 12.00 5.16 14.78
CA LEU A 160 12.65 4.11 15.57
C LEU A 160 13.53 4.68 16.68
N GLU A 161 14.09 5.88 16.46
CA GLU A 161 15.00 6.56 17.39
C GLU A 161 14.24 7.37 18.45
N THR A 162 12.93 7.52 18.27
CA THR A 162 12.06 8.31 19.14
C THR A 162 11.29 7.39 20.07
N GLY A 163 11.16 7.79 21.34
CA GLY A 163 10.38 7.05 22.33
C GLY A 163 8.87 7.17 22.11
N ALA A 164 8.11 6.98 23.19
CA ALA A 164 6.66 7.22 23.17
C ALA A 164 6.35 8.69 22.85
N GLU A 165 5.36 8.91 21.98
CA GLU A 165 4.94 10.25 21.56
C GLU A 165 3.43 10.39 21.65
N GLU A 166 2.99 11.46 22.32
CA GLU A 166 1.57 11.74 22.58
C GLU A 166 0.73 11.82 21.28
N ARG A 167 1.34 12.23 20.16
CA ARG A 167 0.66 12.26 18.85
C ARG A 167 0.19 10.89 18.37
N PHE A 168 0.91 9.83 18.70
CA PHE A 168 0.55 8.45 18.39
C PHE A 168 -0.29 7.83 19.52
N ASP A 169 0.01 8.14 20.77
CA ASP A 169 -0.72 7.62 21.94
C ASP A 169 -2.19 8.05 21.95
N ARG A 170 -2.51 9.27 21.51
CA ARG A 170 -3.92 9.68 21.36
C ARG A 170 -4.67 8.83 20.35
N LEU A 171 -4.02 8.41 19.26
CA LEU A 171 -4.65 7.64 18.19
C LEU A 171 -4.87 6.18 18.60
N THR A 172 -3.93 5.57 19.33
CA THR A 172 -4.13 4.21 19.88
C THR A 172 -5.20 4.21 20.97
N ARG A 173 -5.27 5.23 21.84
CA ARG A 173 -6.39 5.38 22.78
C ARG A 173 -7.74 5.54 22.07
N GLN A 174 -7.80 6.43 21.07
CA GLN A 174 -9.02 6.66 20.29
C GLN A 174 -9.49 5.38 19.58
N ALA A 175 -8.57 4.64 18.96
CA ALA A 175 -8.88 3.36 18.33
C ALA A 175 -9.42 2.36 19.35
N ARG A 176 -8.73 2.19 20.49
CA ARG A 176 -9.15 1.27 21.55
C ARG A 176 -10.56 1.59 22.06
N ASP A 177 -10.83 2.86 22.37
CA ASP A 177 -12.11 3.32 22.91
C ASP A 177 -13.23 3.20 21.88
N HIS A 178 -12.96 3.52 20.61
CA HIS A 178 -13.95 3.44 19.54
C HIS A 178 -14.41 2.01 19.27
N PHE A 179 -13.47 1.06 19.15
CA PHE A 179 -13.78 -0.35 18.87
C PHE A 179 -14.11 -1.16 20.14
N GLY A 180 -14.00 -0.54 21.32
CA GLY A 180 -14.22 -1.18 22.61
C GLY A 180 -13.38 -2.45 22.78
N ILE A 181 -12.10 -2.39 22.35
CA ILE A 181 -11.20 -3.54 22.25
C ILE A 181 -10.19 -3.59 23.40
N SER A 182 -9.58 -4.75 23.63
CA SER A 182 -8.58 -4.90 24.69
C SER A 182 -7.35 -4.01 24.46
N SER A 183 -6.85 -3.99 23.21
CA SER A 183 -5.60 -3.33 22.85
C SER A 183 -5.62 -2.76 21.44
N ALA A 184 -5.01 -1.60 21.27
CA ALA A 184 -4.67 -1.03 19.98
C ALA A 184 -3.21 -0.60 20.00
N SER A 185 -2.51 -0.79 18.89
CA SER A 185 -1.09 -0.44 18.79
C SER A 185 -0.71 0.06 17.40
N ILE A 186 0.29 0.94 17.38
CA ILE A 186 1.02 1.33 16.18
C ILE A 186 2.36 0.60 16.24
N ALA A 187 2.65 -0.20 15.22
CA ALA A 187 3.84 -1.02 15.16
C ALA A 187 4.64 -0.69 13.89
N LEU A 188 5.95 -0.55 14.04
CA LEU A 188 6.91 -0.33 12.96
C LEU A 188 7.61 -1.66 12.65
N ILE A 189 7.81 -1.97 11.38
CA ILE A 189 8.35 -3.26 10.96
C ILE A 189 9.76 -3.06 10.43
N THR A 190 10.78 -3.50 11.18
CA THR A 190 12.18 -3.50 10.75
C THR A 190 12.46 -4.72 9.88
N GLU A 191 13.73 -4.98 9.59
CA GLU A 191 14.16 -6.16 8.83
C GLU A 191 13.78 -7.44 9.58
N ASP A 192 14.05 -7.46 10.88
CA ASP A 192 14.04 -8.64 11.75
C ASP A 192 13.01 -8.57 12.89
N ALA A 193 12.41 -7.41 13.14
CA ALA A 193 11.52 -7.19 14.27
C ALA A 193 10.30 -6.32 13.94
N GLN A 194 9.29 -6.47 14.79
CA GLN A 194 8.25 -5.48 15.02
C GLN A 194 8.65 -4.66 16.25
N ILE A 195 8.60 -3.34 16.13
CA ILE A 195 8.85 -2.39 17.22
C ILE A 195 7.56 -1.58 17.48
N ILE A 196 7.11 -1.55 18.73
CA ILE A 196 5.90 -0.84 19.12
C ILE A 196 6.19 0.64 19.29
N LYS A 197 5.58 1.44 18.42
CA LYS A 197 5.65 2.90 18.49
C LYS A 197 4.70 3.47 19.55
N SER A 198 3.53 2.87 19.66
CA SER A 198 2.52 3.24 20.65
C SER A 198 1.63 2.04 20.91
N VAL A 199 1.23 1.84 22.16
CA VAL A 199 0.27 0.80 22.55
C VAL A 199 -0.61 1.29 23.67
N THR A 200 -1.90 1.04 23.54
CA THR A 200 -2.86 1.19 24.62
C THR A 200 -3.55 -0.14 24.84
N GLY A 201 -3.20 -0.85 25.93
CA GLY A 201 -3.73 -2.17 26.25
C GLY A 201 -2.62 -3.16 26.64
N PRO A 202 -2.97 -4.37 27.07
CA PRO A 202 -1.99 -5.39 27.45
C PRO A 202 -1.36 -6.15 26.26
N LEU A 203 -1.88 -6.01 25.04
CA LEU A 203 -1.40 -6.69 23.84
C LEU A 203 -0.68 -5.69 22.93
N GLY A 204 0.53 -6.04 22.51
CA GLY A 204 1.39 -5.18 21.69
C GLY A 204 2.74 -5.01 22.37
N GLU A 205 3.68 -5.85 21.98
CA GLU A 205 5.08 -5.82 22.42
C GLU A 205 6.02 -5.93 21.23
N ASP A 206 7.27 -5.55 21.46
CA ASP A 206 8.34 -5.76 20.50
C ASP A 206 8.57 -7.25 20.33
N MET A 207 8.75 -7.71 19.09
CA MET A 207 8.94 -9.13 18.83
C MET A 207 9.59 -9.39 17.47
N PRO A 208 10.12 -10.60 17.21
CA PRO A 208 10.61 -10.98 15.89
C PRO A 208 9.55 -10.80 14.80
N ARG A 209 9.95 -10.29 13.63
CA ARG A 209 9.05 -9.95 12.53
C ARG A 209 8.29 -11.17 12.01
N ASP A 210 8.96 -12.31 11.93
CA ASP A 210 8.39 -13.59 11.50
C ASP A 210 7.29 -14.11 12.44
N LEU A 211 7.27 -13.66 13.69
CA LEU A 211 6.24 -13.95 14.69
C LEU A 211 5.15 -12.87 14.76
N SER A 212 5.22 -11.82 13.94
CA SER A 212 4.32 -10.67 14.04
C SER A 212 3.16 -10.73 13.02
N LEU A 213 1.93 -10.50 13.48
CA LEU A 213 0.76 -10.33 12.62
C LEU A 213 0.88 -9.06 11.75
N CYS A 214 1.51 -8.02 12.29
CA CYS A 214 1.76 -6.77 11.57
C CYS A 214 2.76 -6.96 10.42
N GLY A 215 3.78 -7.81 10.60
CA GLY A 215 4.72 -8.17 9.54
C GLY A 215 4.04 -8.82 8.34
N THR A 216 2.96 -9.57 8.57
CA THR A 216 2.11 -10.10 7.48
C THR A 216 1.17 -9.04 6.92
N THR A 217 0.65 -8.15 7.75
CA THR A 217 -0.24 -7.06 7.32
C THR A 217 0.44 -6.14 6.33
N ILE A 218 1.70 -5.75 6.56
CA ILE A 218 2.43 -4.85 5.65
C ILE A 218 2.75 -5.48 4.29
N LYS A 219 2.54 -6.79 4.11
CA LYS A 219 2.67 -7.45 2.80
C LYS A 219 1.50 -7.13 1.88
N TYR A 220 0.37 -6.69 2.44
CA TYR A 220 -0.82 -6.29 1.71
C TYR A 220 -1.08 -4.78 1.86
N ASP A 221 -1.81 -4.20 0.93
CA ASP A 221 -2.25 -2.79 0.93
C ASP A 221 -3.65 -2.62 1.55
N ARG A 222 -4.21 -3.71 2.07
CA ARG A 222 -5.54 -3.77 2.67
C ARG A 222 -5.49 -4.09 4.16
N THR A 223 -6.63 -3.91 4.82
CA THR A 223 -6.81 -4.34 6.20
C THR A 223 -6.81 -5.86 6.28
N LEU A 224 -5.91 -6.43 7.09
CA LEU A 224 -5.94 -7.84 7.45
C LEU A 224 -6.88 -8.01 8.66
N VAL A 225 -7.94 -8.79 8.49
CA VAL A 225 -8.93 -9.09 9.54
C VAL A 225 -8.95 -10.58 9.85
N ILE A 226 -8.80 -10.91 11.13
CA ILE A 226 -8.88 -12.25 11.68
C ILE A 226 -9.91 -12.20 12.81
N ASN A 227 -11.14 -12.63 12.51
CA ASN A 227 -12.25 -12.59 13.45
C ASN A 227 -12.05 -13.54 14.64
N ASP A 228 -11.47 -14.72 14.37
CA ASP A 228 -11.09 -15.71 15.37
C ASP A 228 -9.86 -16.51 14.92
N ALA A 229 -8.70 -16.18 15.48
CA ALA A 229 -7.43 -16.80 15.18
C ALA A 229 -7.37 -18.26 15.64
N SER A 230 -8.15 -18.67 16.65
CA SER A 230 -8.12 -20.03 17.19
C SER A 230 -8.70 -21.08 16.23
N VAL A 231 -9.55 -20.65 15.30
CA VAL A 231 -10.15 -21.51 14.27
C VAL A 231 -9.66 -21.17 12.86
N HIS A 232 -8.87 -20.11 12.70
CA HIS A 232 -8.34 -19.71 11.41
C HIS A 232 -7.30 -20.72 10.90
N PRO A 233 -7.44 -21.26 9.67
CA PRO A 233 -6.54 -22.30 9.15
C PRO A 233 -5.05 -21.94 9.25
N ASP A 234 -4.70 -20.71 8.91
CA ASP A 234 -3.31 -20.26 8.86
C ASP A 234 -2.76 -19.75 10.21
N TRP A 235 -3.63 -19.43 11.19
CA TRP A 235 -3.22 -18.75 12.43
C TRP A 235 -3.46 -19.56 13.71
N ARG A 236 -4.27 -20.61 13.66
CA ARG A 236 -4.62 -21.41 14.84
C ARG A 236 -3.42 -22.02 15.57
N ASP A 237 -2.35 -22.30 14.82
CA ASP A 237 -1.11 -22.91 15.32
C ASP A 237 -0.03 -21.85 15.61
N HIS A 238 -0.32 -20.57 15.35
CA HIS A 238 0.62 -19.46 15.50
C HIS A 238 0.99 -19.20 16.98
N PRO A 239 2.25 -18.86 17.31
CA PRO A 239 2.68 -18.68 18.71
C PRO A 239 1.87 -17.68 19.52
N LEU A 240 1.45 -16.56 18.90
CA LEU A 240 0.56 -15.56 19.51
C LEU A 240 -0.83 -16.10 19.89
N VAL A 241 -1.25 -17.22 19.30
CA VAL A 241 -2.59 -17.81 19.45
C VAL A 241 -2.57 -19.00 20.42
N THR A 242 -1.59 -19.91 20.25
CA THR A 242 -1.46 -21.17 21.01
C THR A 242 -0.70 -21.02 22.32
N GLY A 243 0.27 -20.09 22.37
CA GLY A 243 1.06 -19.81 23.55
C GLY A 243 0.43 -18.70 24.40
N GLY A 244 1.10 -17.55 24.43
CA GLY A 244 0.60 -16.28 24.97
C GLY A 244 0.84 -15.19 23.92
N PRO A 245 0.02 -14.14 23.83
CA PRO A 245 -1.01 -13.69 24.77
C PRO A 245 -2.44 -14.19 24.45
N GLN A 246 -2.56 -15.28 23.69
CA GLN A 246 -3.84 -15.89 23.29
C GLN A 246 -4.72 -14.94 22.46
N VAL A 247 -4.10 -14.28 21.48
CA VAL A 247 -4.84 -13.44 20.53
C VAL A 247 -5.94 -14.28 19.87
N ARG A 248 -7.16 -13.74 19.86
CA ARG A 248 -8.32 -14.30 19.16
C ARG A 248 -8.76 -13.39 18.04
N PHE A 249 -8.80 -12.09 18.27
CA PHE A 249 -9.13 -11.13 17.24
C PHE A 249 -7.92 -10.30 16.85
N TYR A 250 -7.77 -10.07 15.55
CA TYR A 250 -6.82 -9.12 15.00
C TYR A 250 -7.44 -8.36 13.83
N ALA A 251 -7.30 -7.04 13.81
CA ALA A 251 -7.52 -6.23 12.63
C ALA A 251 -6.40 -5.21 12.48
N GLY A 252 -5.59 -5.33 11.42
CA GLY A 252 -4.46 -4.45 11.17
C GLY A 252 -4.58 -3.76 9.82
N HIS A 253 -4.36 -2.46 9.77
CA HIS A 253 -4.23 -1.71 8.52
C HIS A 253 -2.78 -1.22 8.36
N PRO A 254 -2.17 -1.36 7.18
CA PRO A 254 -0.83 -0.84 6.94
C PRO A 254 -0.80 0.68 7.08
N VAL A 255 0.35 1.20 7.50
CA VAL A 255 0.65 2.63 7.63
C VAL A 255 1.85 2.92 6.75
N CYS A 256 1.67 3.92 5.88
CA CYS A 256 2.65 4.29 4.86
C CYS A 256 3.34 5.62 5.13
N THR A 257 4.60 5.73 4.69
CA THR A 257 5.26 7.04 4.51
C THR A 257 4.62 7.80 3.34
N SER A 258 4.96 9.08 3.18
CA SER A 258 4.55 9.90 2.03
C SER A 258 5.09 9.34 0.70
N GLY A 259 6.15 8.53 0.79
CA GLY A 259 6.69 7.71 -0.29
C GLY A 259 5.78 6.57 -0.75
N GLY A 260 4.74 6.22 0.02
CA GLY A 260 3.90 5.04 -0.19
C GLY A 260 4.47 3.75 0.40
N TRP A 261 5.60 3.83 1.12
CA TRP A 261 6.25 2.66 1.72
C TRP A 261 5.53 2.24 3.00
N ARG A 262 5.08 0.98 3.04
CA ARG A 262 4.40 0.37 4.19
C ARG A 262 5.41 0.06 5.30
N ILE A 263 5.62 1.02 6.19
CA ILE A 263 6.63 0.92 7.24
C ILE A 263 6.09 0.33 8.55
N GLY A 264 4.77 0.23 8.69
CA GLY A 264 4.15 -0.21 9.92
C GLY A 264 2.66 -0.50 9.79
N THR A 265 1.98 -0.62 10.92
CA THR A 265 0.54 -0.85 11.00
C THR A 265 -0.10 -0.04 12.13
N LEU A 266 -1.39 0.25 11.99
CA LEU A 266 -2.30 0.47 13.11
C LEU A 266 -3.12 -0.82 13.25
N CYS A 267 -3.02 -1.48 14.40
CA CYS A 267 -3.74 -2.73 14.63
C CYS A 267 -4.53 -2.74 15.93
N LEU A 268 -5.59 -3.53 15.91
CA LEU A 268 -6.53 -3.82 16.99
C LEU A 268 -6.38 -5.29 17.36
N MET A 269 -6.27 -5.58 18.66
CA MET A 269 -6.12 -6.94 19.17
C MET A 269 -7.02 -7.22 20.36
N ASP A 270 -7.57 -8.43 20.40
CA ASP A 270 -8.38 -8.90 21.52
C ASP A 270 -8.14 -10.38 21.86
N ASP A 271 -8.36 -10.72 23.13
CA ASP A 271 -8.34 -12.09 23.64
C ASP A 271 -9.68 -12.81 23.45
N GLN A 272 -10.71 -12.12 22.95
CA GLN A 272 -11.97 -12.68 22.50
C GLN A 272 -12.16 -12.57 20.98
N PRO A 273 -12.82 -13.54 20.34
CA PRO A 273 -13.27 -13.40 18.95
C PRO A 273 -14.19 -12.18 18.78
N ARG A 274 -14.09 -11.51 17.64
CA ARG A 274 -14.97 -10.37 17.32
C ARG A 274 -15.44 -10.42 15.89
N ALA A 275 -16.67 -9.96 15.68
CA ALA A 275 -17.12 -9.57 14.36
C ALA A 275 -16.52 -8.21 14.03
N PHE A 276 -16.20 -8.01 12.76
CA PHE A 276 -15.65 -6.76 12.25
C PHE A 276 -16.33 -6.46 10.92
N SER A 277 -17.09 -5.37 10.89
CA SER A 277 -17.90 -4.98 9.75
C SER A 277 -17.11 -4.13 8.74
N ASP A 278 -17.68 -3.91 7.57
CA ASP A 278 -17.10 -3.00 6.58
C ASP A 278 -17.03 -1.55 7.08
N ASP A 279 -17.99 -1.13 7.91
CA ASP A 279 -17.98 0.17 8.56
C ASP A 279 -16.83 0.27 9.57
N ASP A 280 -16.59 -0.79 10.37
CA ASP A 280 -15.45 -0.85 11.28
C ASP A 280 -14.12 -0.76 10.53
N MET A 281 -14.03 -1.45 9.39
CA MET A 281 -12.87 -1.40 8.51
C MET A 281 -12.63 0.01 7.95
N GLN A 282 -13.69 0.71 7.52
CA GLN A 282 -13.57 2.10 7.08
C GLN A 282 -13.08 3.01 8.20
N VAL A 283 -13.56 2.83 9.43
CA VAL A 283 -13.09 3.64 10.56
C VAL A 283 -11.61 3.35 10.87
N LEU A 284 -11.20 2.09 10.86
CA LEU A 284 -9.80 1.72 11.08
C LEU A 284 -8.88 2.33 10.01
N ARG A 285 -9.30 2.30 8.75
CA ARG A 285 -8.59 2.96 7.63
C ARG A 285 -8.43 4.46 7.86
N ARG A 286 -9.50 5.14 8.30
CA ARG A 286 -9.44 6.59 8.62
C ARG A 286 -8.49 6.89 9.78
N LEU A 287 -8.46 6.04 10.81
CA LEU A 287 -7.52 6.19 11.93
C LEU A 287 -6.08 5.94 11.47
N ALA A 288 -5.85 4.94 10.62
CA ALA A 288 -4.54 4.69 10.04
C ALA A 288 -4.07 5.87 9.17
N ALA A 289 -4.96 6.48 8.39
CA ALA A 289 -4.65 7.71 7.66
C ALA A 289 -4.26 8.87 8.58
N GLN A 290 -4.89 8.99 9.77
CA GLN A 290 -4.45 9.95 10.79
C GLN A 290 -3.05 9.64 11.31
N VAL A 291 -2.72 8.37 11.55
CA VAL A 291 -1.34 7.97 11.91
C VAL A 291 -0.36 8.39 10.82
N GLN A 292 -0.69 8.15 9.55
CA GLN A 292 0.18 8.54 8.43
C GLN A 292 0.41 10.05 8.37
N MET A 293 -0.62 10.87 8.57
CA MET A 293 -0.47 12.32 8.63
C MET A 293 0.50 12.75 9.74
N GLU A 294 0.47 12.09 10.90
CA GLU A 294 1.42 12.37 11.98
C GLU A 294 2.86 11.94 11.66
N ILE A 295 3.05 10.98 10.75
CA ILE A 295 4.39 10.52 10.31
C ILE A 295 5.01 11.48 9.29
N TRP A 296 4.20 12.16 8.48
CA TRP A 296 4.69 13.02 7.40
C TRP A 296 5.12 14.42 7.88
N VAL A 297 4.98 14.70 9.19
CA VAL A 297 5.26 15.99 9.84
C VAL A 297 6.54 15.94 10.66
#